data_AF-A0A0Q8FCX0-F1
#
_entry.id   AF-A0A0Q8FCX0-F1
#
_cell.length_a   1.000
_cell.length_b   1.000
_cell.length_c   1.000
_cell.angle_alpha   90.00
_cell.angle_beta   90.00
_cell.angle_gamma   90.00
#
_symmetry.space_group_name_H-M   'P 1'
#
loop_
_entity.id
_entity.type
_entity.pdbx_description
1 polymer ?
#
loop_
_entity_poly.entity_id
_entity_poly.type
_entity_poly.pdbx_seq_one_letter_code
_entity_poly.pdbx_strand_id
1 'polypeptide(L)'
;MNNPEDLSDEELLELLTPRQLAELDRAIAEMMGPEGLDKVISLQVMAQVYTVRAAERDEVSALAMLQMAAAMRRRAGILAGD
;
A
#
# COMPACT_ATOMS: atom_id res chain seq x y z
N MET A 1 3.97 -22.00 2.77
CA MET A 1 4.01 -20.53 2.90
C MET A 1 2.61 -20.04 2.60
N ASN A 2 2.06 -19.13 3.41
CA ASN A 2 0.79 -18.48 3.08
C ASN A 2 1.04 -17.59 1.86
N ASN A 3 0.13 -17.56 0.89
CA ASN A 3 0.32 -16.68 -0.26
C ASN A 3 0.18 -15.23 0.24
N PRO A 4 0.91 -14.26 -0.33
CA PRO A 4 0.80 -12.85 0.06
C PRO A 4 -0.64 -12.31 0.05
N GLU A 5 -1.49 -12.84 -0.83
CA GLU A 5 -2.91 -12.48 -0.96
C GLU A 5 -3.79 -12.94 0.21
N ASP A 6 -3.33 -13.90 1.00
CA ASP A 6 -4.05 -14.42 2.16
C ASP A 6 -3.83 -13.53 3.41
N LEU A 7 -2.91 -12.56 3.33
CA LEU A 7 -2.54 -11.67 4.43
C LEU A 7 -3.45 -10.43 4.47
N SER A 8 -3.83 -10.03 5.67
CA SER A 8 -4.48 -8.75 5.91
C SER A 8 -3.53 -7.56 5.70
N ASP A 9 -4.08 -6.35 5.57
CA ASP A 9 -3.28 -5.13 5.46
C ASP A 9 -2.33 -4.95 6.66
N GLU A 10 -2.77 -5.29 7.87
CA GLU A 10 -1.94 -5.20 9.07
C GLU A 10 -0.77 -6.18 8.99
N GLU A 11 -1.03 -7.45 8.68
CA GLU A 11 0.01 -8.48 8.54
C GLU A 11 1.01 -8.13 7.42
N LEU A 12 0.54 -7.60 6.29
CA LEU A 12 1.40 -7.17 5.19
C LEU A 12 2.39 -6.08 5.63
N LEU A 13 1.92 -5.14 6.44
CA LEU A 13 2.74 -4.02 6.93
C LEU A 13 3.65 -4.43 8.09
N GLU A 14 3.26 -5.41 8.91
CA GLU A 14 4.10 -5.99 9.98
C GLU A 14 5.33 -6.72 9.44
N LEU A 15 5.29 -7.20 8.18
CA LEU A 15 6.46 -7.76 7.50
C LEU A 15 7.53 -6.71 7.17
N LEU A 16 7.21 -5.42 7.26
CA LEU A 16 8.17 -4.33 7.06
C LEU A 16 8.75 -3.90 8.40
N THR A 17 10.05 -3.62 8.42
CA THR A 17 10.65 -2.92 9.56
C THR A 17 10.04 -1.50 9.68
N PRO A 18 10.04 -0.89 10.88
CA PRO A 18 9.53 0.48 11.06
C PRO A 18 10.17 1.49 10.11
N ARG A 19 11.45 1.29 9.77
CA ARG A 19 12.17 2.14 8.81
C ARG A 19 11.62 1.96 7.39
N GLN A 20 11.45 0.72 6.93
CA GLN A 20 10.91 0.44 5.59
C GLN A 20 9.49 0.96 5.44
N LEU A 21 8.68 0.85 6.49
CA LEU A 21 7.33 1.40 6.51
C LEU A 21 7.33 2.93 6.35
N ALA A 22 8.19 3.63 7.10
CA ALA A 22 8.31 5.08 6.99
C ALA A 22 8.84 5.53 5.61
N GLU A 23 9.79 4.79 5.03
CA GLU A 23 10.30 5.05 3.67
C GLU A 23 9.20 4.82 2.61
N LEU A 24 8.37 3.77 2.76
CA LEU A 24 7.23 3.50 1.88
C LEU A 24 6.18 4.62 1.95
N ASP A 25 5.81 5.06 3.15
CA ASP A 25 4.85 6.15 3.32
C ASP A 25 5.34 7.44 2.68
N ARG A 26 6.64 7.73 2.85
CA ARG A 26 7.28 8.88 2.24
C ARG A 26 7.25 8.79 0.72
N ALA A 27 7.57 7.62 0.15
CA ALA A 27 7.52 7.41 -1.30
C ALA A 27 6.10 7.59 -1.86
N ILE A 28 5.07 7.12 -1.16
CA ILE A 28 3.67 7.32 -1.55
C ILE A 28 3.32 8.82 -1.55
N ALA A 29 3.71 9.55 -0.49
CA ALA A 29 3.47 10.98 -0.40
C ALA A 29 4.22 11.77 -1.50
N GLU A 30 5.47 11.41 -1.79
CA GLU A 30 6.27 12.04 -2.85
C GLU A 30 5.69 11.76 -4.25
N MET A 31 5.18 10.55 -4.50
CA MET A 31 4.57 10.17 -5.77
C MET A 31 3.21 10.87 -6.00
N MET A 32 2.39 11.01 -4.97
CA MET A 32 1.00 11.47 -5.09
C MET A 32 0.82 12.96 -4.76
N GLY A 33 1.70 13.53 -3.93
CA GLY A 33 1.61 14.89 -3.42
C GLY A 33 1.69 16.00 -4.48
N PRO A 34 2.68 16.00 -5.39
CA PRO A 34 2.88 17.09 -6.35
C PRO A 34 1.67 17.39 -7.24
N GLU A 35 0.91 16.35 -7.62
CA GLU A 35 -0.28 16.45 -8.46
C GLU A 35 -1.58 16.60 -7.65
N GLY A 36 -1.48 16.75 -6.32
CA GLY A 36 -2.65 16.82 -5.42
C GLY A 36 -3.47 15.53 -5.39
N LEU A 37 -2.84 14.39 -5.74
CA LEU A 37 -3.44 13.07 -5.76
C LEU A 37 -3.34 12.37 -4.40
N ASP A 38 -2.65 12.95 -3.43
CA ASP A 38 -2.61 12.47 -2.05
C ASP A 38 -3.94 12.75 -1.31
N LYS A 39 -5.01 12.12 -1.80
CA LYS A 39 -6.39 12.24 -1.32
C LYS A 39 -6.97 10.85 -1.12
N VAL A 40 -7.91 10.74 -0.18
CA VAL A 40 -8.56 9.48 0.22
C VAL A 40 -8.99 8.63 -0.99
N ILE A 41 -9.78 9.19 -1.91
CA ILE A 41 -10.30 8.46 -3.08
C ILE A 41 -9.18 7.99 -4.00
N SER A 42 -8.20 8.85 -4.31
CA SER A 42 -7.10 8.51 -5.19
C SER A 42 -6.24 7.38 -4.62
N LEU A 43 -5.94 7.43 -3.31
CA LEU A 43 -5.21 6.38 -2.60
C LEU A 43 -5.97 5.06 -2.62
N GLN A 44 -7.28 5.08 -2.37
CA GLN A 44 -8.13 3.89 -2.42
C GLN A 44 -8.18 3.26 -3.82
N VAL A 45 -8.32 4.08 -4.88
CA VAL A 45 -8.31 3.60 -6.27
C VAL A 45 -6.97 2.97 -6.61
N MET A 46 -5.86 3.63 -6.30
CA MET A 46 -4.53 3.08 -6.57
C MET A 46 -4.27 1.79 -5.78
N ALA A 47 -4.68 1.73 -4.50
CA ALA A 47 -4.58 0.52 -3.70
C ALA A 47 -5.34 -0.65 -4.35
N GLN A 48 -6.56 -0.41 -4.84
CA GLN A 48 -7.33 -1.43 -5.55
C GLN A 48 -6.62 -1.91 -6.82
N VAL A 49 -6.02 -1.00 -7.60
CA VAL A 49 -5.23 -1.36 -8.78
C VAL A 49 -4.05 -2.25 -8.41
N TYR A 50 -3.28 -1.87 -7.39
CA TYR A 50 -2.14 -2.67 -6.94
C TYR A 50 -2.57 -4.05 -6.43
N THR A 51 -3.67 -4.15 -5.69
CA THR A 51 -4.23 -5.43 -5.24
C THR A 51 -4.62 -6.33 -6.41
N VAL A 52 -5.37 -5.81 -7.40
CA VAL A 52 -5.76 -6.61 -8.58
C VAL A 52 -4.55 -7.06 -9.38
N ARG A 53 -3.56 -6.18 -9.54
CA ARG A 53 -2.38 -6.47 -10.34
C ARG A 53 -1.39 -7.41 -9.66
N ALA A 54 -1.41 -7.53 -8.34
CA ALA A 54 -0.56 -8.46 -7.60
C ALA A 54 -0.82 -9.93 -8.01
N ALA A 55 -2.08 -10.28 -8.29
CA ALA A 55 -2.47 -11.63 -8.71
C ALA A 55 -1.89 -12.07 -10.07
N GLU A 56 -1.36 -11.13 -10.85
CA GLU A 56 -0.72 -11.38 -12.15
C GLU A 56 0.81 -11.49 -12.04
N ARG A 57 1.38 -11.48 -10.82
CA ARG A 57 2.82 -11.37 -10.58
C ARG A 57 3.39 -12.58 -9.83
N ASP A 58 4.71 -12.68 -9.87
CA ASP A 58 5.45 -13.59 -8.99
C ASP A 58 5.27 -13.19 -7.53
N GLU A 59 5.50 -14.14 -6.62
CA GLU A 59 5.23 -13.99 -5.18
C GLU A 59 5.92 -12.78 -4.54
N VAL A 60 7.16 -12.47 -4.93
CA VAL A 60 7.92 -11.34 -4.37
C VAL A 60 7.34 -10.02 -4.85
N SER A 61 7.08 -9.90 -6.15
CA SER A 61 6.44 -8.72 -6.72
C SER A 61 5.03 -8.53 -6.18
N ALA A 62 4.26 -9.61 -6.03
CA ALA A 62 2.92 -9.59 -5.47
C ALA A 62 2.92 -9.07 -4.03
N LEU A 63 3.83 -9.57 -3.19
CA LEU A 63 4.02 -9.08 -1.82
C LEU A 63 4.29 -7.57 -1.79
N ALA A 64 5.23 -7.09 -2.60
CA ALA A 64 5.55 -5.66 -2.64
C ALA A 64 4.35 -4.80 -3.08
N MET A 65 3.57 -5.27 -4.07
CA MET A 65 2.38 -4.57 -4.54
C MET A 65 1.26 -4.56 -3.48
N LEU A 66 1.07 -5.66 -2.77
CA LEU A 66 0.09 -5.75 -1.69
C LEU A 66 0.49 -4.88 -0.49
N GLN A 67 1.77 -4.82 -0.14
CA GLN A 67 2.30 -3.90 0.87
C GLN A 67 2.08 -2.43 0.48
N MET A 68 2.27 -2.08 -0.79
CA MET A 68 1.97 -0.74 -1.30
C MET A 68 0.48 -0.42 -1.21
N ALA A 69 -0.39 -1.37 -1.58
CA ALA A 69 -1.84 -1.22 -1.46
C ALA A 69 -2.30 -1.03 -0.01
N ALA A 70 -1.77 -1.84 0.92
CA ALA A 70 -2.04 -1.74 2.35
C ALA A 70 -1.60 -0.39 2.92
N ALA A 71 -0.40 0.09 2.56
CA ALA A 71 0.10 1.39 3.00
C ALA A 71 -0.78 2.55 2.48
N MET A 72 -1.24 2.48 1.22
CA MET A 72 -2.17 3.46 0.65
C MET A 72 -3.53 3.46 1.36
N ARG A 73 -4.10 2.29 1.68
CA ARG A 73 -5.34 2.17 2.46
C ARG A 73 -5.18 2.73 3.87
N ARG A 74 -4.07 2.42 4.55
CA ARG A 74 -3.74 2.97 5.87
C ARG A 74 -3.66 4.49 5.84
N ARG A 75 -2.94 5.06 4.87
CA ARG A 75 -2.83 6.51 4.68
C ARG A 75 -4.18 7.15 4.41
N ALA A 76 -5.01 6.54 3.56
CA ALA A 76 -6.37 7.01 3.31
C ALA A 76 -7.23 7.00 4.57
N GLY A 77 -7.09 5.97 5.43
CA GLY A 77 -7.77 5.90 6.73
C GLY A 77 -7.34 7.02 7.69
N ILE A 78 -6.04 7.33 7.73
CA ILE A 78 -5.51 8.47 8.50
C ILE A 78 -6.12 9.79 7.99
N LEU A 79 -6.07 10.03 6.68
CA LEU A 79 -6.59 11.26 6.07
C LEU A 79 -8.11 11.43 6.14
N ALA A 80 -8.87 10.34 6.28
CA ALA A 80 -10.32 10.38 6.43
C ALA A 80 -10.78 10.53 7.90
N GLY A 81 -9.87 10.30 8.85
CA GLY A 81 -10.10 10.50 10.28
C GLY A 81 -9.72 11.89 10.79
N ASP A 82 -9.03 12.69 9.97
CA ASP A 82 -8.76 14.12 10.14
C ASP A 82 -9.88 14.99 9.54
#